data_AF-A0A7V3A6E4-F1
#
_entry.id   AF-A0A7V3A6E4-F1
#
_cell.length_a   1.000
_cell.length_b   1.000
_cell.length_c   1.000
_cell.angle_alpha   90.00
_cell.angle_beta   90.00
_cell.angle_gamma   90.00
#
_symmetry.space_group_name_H-M   'P 1'
#
loop_
_entity.id
_entity.type
_entity.pdbx_description
1 polymer ?
#
loop_
_entity_poly.entity_id
_entity_poly.type
_entity_poly.pdbx_seq_one_letter_code
_entity_poly.pdbx_strand_id
1 'polypeptide(L)'
;MRKVLLWVLAITITLGSAVYQRLTGPTYPLRGQASFLGQEIKYRLPRSAESSGSCQVIVNLPPELSGRVQGFLQFKRHKTENPWNILAMKQEENRLIGYLPKQPPAGKLEYYIHLVSGSEEVSLTGEKPAVIRFKGRVAPAVLIGHVIVMFLAMLFAVRSGLAALNRQEDPTRLTKWTAILFFIGGFILGAVVQKMAFGVFWSGFPLGSDLTDTKTLVAMLAWIAALASGRRTQPKRGWVLAASVITLLVYLIPHSLFGSELKW
;
A
#
# COMPACT_ATOMS: atom_id res chain seq x y z
N MET A 1 1.72 34.38 11.43
CA MET A 1 0.80 33.69 10.48
C MET A 1 -0.50 33.37 11.20
N ARG A 2 -1.68 33.59 10.59
CA ARG A 2 -2.94 33.20 11.25
C ARG A 2 -2.93 31.68 11.46
N LYS A 3 -3.18 31.20 12.70
CA LYS A 3 -3.14 29.77 13.08
C LYS A 3 -3.93 28.86 12.13
N VAL A 4 -5.02 29.40 11.56
CA VAL A 4 -5.87 28.75 10.55
C VAL A 4 -5.08 28.40 9.29
N LEU A 5 -4.22 29.29 8.79
CA LEU A 5 -3.43 29.05 7.58
C LEU A 5 -2.48 27.87 7.75
N LEU A 6 -1.88 27.70 8.93
CA LEU A 6 -0.99 26.58 9.22
C LEU A 6 -1.75 25.24 9.28
N TRP A 7 -3.00 25.25 9.74
CA TRP A 7 -3.86 24.07 9.69
C TRP A 7 -4.29 23.72 8.27
N VAL A 8 -4.70 24.72 7.48
CA VAL A 8 -5.03 24.52 6.07
C VAL A 8 -3.84 23.92 5.33
N LEU A 9 -2.65 24.49 5.50
CA LEU A 9 -1.42 23.98 4.89
C LEU A 9 -1.11 22.55 5.34
N ALA A 10 -1.22 22.24 6.64
CA ALA A 10 -1.00 20.89 7.15
C ALA A 10 -1.98 19.87 6.55
N ILE A 11 -3.26 20.24 6.42
CA ILE A 11 -4.29 19.40 5.78
C ILE A 11 -3.95 19.17 4.31
N THR A 12 -3.61 20.22 3.56
CA THR A 12 -3.25 20.10 2.14
C THR A 12 -2.05 19.17 1.94
N ILE A 13 -0.98 19.32 2.73
CA ILE A 13 0.21 18.46 2.66
C ILE A 13 -0.15 17.01 2.99
N THR A 14 -0.96 16.79 4.04
CA THR A 14 -1.36 15.45 4.49
C THR A 14 -2.22 14.75 3.42
N LEU A 15 -3.23 15.44 2.89
CA LEU A 15 -4.09 14.90 1.83
C LEU A 15 -3.30 14.63 0.55
N GLY A 16 -2.43 15.55 0.13
CA GLY A 16 -1.55 15.36 -1.04
C GLY A 16 -0.67 14.13 -0.89
N SER A 17 -0.06 13.95 0.28
CA SER A 17 0.78 12.78 0.58
C SER A 17 -0.01 11.48 0.58
N ALA A 18 -1.23 11.48 1.11
CA ALA A 18 -2.11 10.32 1.12
C ALA A 18 -2.56 9.90 -0.29
N VAL A 19 -2.88 10.87 -1.16
CA VAL A 19 -3.18 10.60 -2.57
C VAL A 19 -1.96 9.98 -3.25
N TYR A 20 -0.78 10.57 -3.07
CA TYR A 20 0.47 10.04 -3.61
C TYR A 20 0.74 8.60 -3.15
N GLN A 21 0.59 8.30 -1.86
CA GLN A 21 0.75 6.94 -1.32
C GLN A 21 -0.23 5.94 -1.92
N ARG A 22 -1.48 6.34 -2.12
CA ARG A 22 -2.50 5.47 -2.71
C ARG A 22 -2.19 5.14 -4.18
N LEU A 23 -1.68 6.11 -4.93
CA LEU A 23 -1.34 5.93 -6.35
C LEU A 23 -0.07 5.10 -6.55
N THR A 24 0.92 5.28 -5.68
CA THR A 24 2.22 4.58 -5.74
C THR A 24 2.24 3.22 -5.04
N GLY A 25 1.19 2.89 -4.29
CA GLY A 25 1.11 1.65 -3.51
C GLY A 25 1.06 0.39 -4.40
N PRO A 26 1.74 -0.71 -4.00
CA PRO A 26 1.81 -1.95 -4.78
C PRO A 26 0.49 -2.71 -4.82
N THR A 27 -0.49 -2.34 -4.00
CA THR A 27 -1.83 -2.93 -3.96
C THR A 27 -2.82 -2.23 -4.90
N TYR A 28 -2.49 -1.05 -5.43
CA TYR A 28 -3.33 -0.36 -6.41
C TYR A 28 -3.47 -1.22 -7.67
N PRO A 29 -4.63 -1.41 -8.31
CA PRO A 29 -4.71 -2.31 -9.48
C PRO A 29 -3.78 -1.90 -10.63
N LEU A 30 -3.16 -2.87 -11.31
CA LEU A 30 -2.37 -2.62 -12.51
C LEU A 30 -3.31 -2.24 -13.65
N ARG A 31 -3.13 -1.06 -14.22
CA ARG A 31 -3.95 -0.55 -15.33
C ARG A 31 -3.07 -0.36 -16.54
N GLY A 32 -3.62 -0.64 -17.70
CA GLY A 32 -2.98 -0.41 -18.98
C GLY A 32 -3.96 -0.66 -20.12
N GLN A 33 -3.41 -0.56 -21.31
CA GLN A 33 -4.13 -0.79 -22.56
C GLN A 33 -3.23 -1.62 -23.46
N ALA A 34 -3.83 -2.53 -24.21
CA ALA A 34 -3.17 -3.30 -25.24
C ALA A 34 -4.03 -3.30 -26.50
N SER A 35 -3.40 -3.27 -27.67
CA SER A 35 -4.09 -3.41 -28.95
C SER A 35 -4.07 -4.88 -29.37
N PHE A 36 -5.23 -5.42 -29.72
CA PHE A 36 -5.38 -6.79 -30.22
C PHE A 36 -6.42 -6.83 -31.33
N LEU A 37 -6.10 -7.44 -32.47
CA LEU A 37 -7.00 -7.52 -33.63
C LEU A 37 -7.61 -6.15 -34.03
N GLY A 38 -6.78 -5.10 -33.97
CA GLY A 38 -7.20 -3.72 -34.28
C GLY A 38 -8.08 -3.03 -33.24
N GLN A 39 -8.37 -3.68 -32.11
CA GLN A 39 -9.18 -3.14 -31.01
C GLN A 39 -8.33 -2.80 -29.79
N GLU A 40 -8.70 -1.75 -29.05
CA GLU A 40 -8.05 -1.37 -27.80
C GLU A 40 -8.72 -2.06 -26.60
N ILE A 41 -7.95 -2.80 -25.82
CA ILE A 41 -8.42 -3.50 -24.62
C ILE A 41 -7.82 -2.80 -23.39
N LYS A 42 -8.68 -2.09 -22.66
CA LYS A 42 -8.33 -1.49 -21.37
C LYS A 42 -8.52 -2.50 -20.26
N TYR A 43 -7.49 -2.69 -19.45
CA TYR A 43 -7.51 -3.69 -18.39
C TYR A 43 -7.22 -3.09 -17.01
N ARG A 44 -7.72 -3.78 -15.98
CA ARG A 44 -7.50 -3.44 -14.57
C ARG A 44 -7.27 -4.73 -13.78
N LEU A 45 -6.01 -5.07 -13.56
CA LEU A 45 -5.63 -6.34 -12.97
C LEU A 45 -5.40 -6.22 -11.45
N PRO A 46 -5.90 -7.17 -10.64
CA PRO A 46 -5.75 -7.12 -9.19
C PRO A 46 -4.30 -7.33 -8.75
N ARG A 47 -3.81 -6.50 -7.82
CA ARG A 47 -2.51 -6.69 -7.15
C ARG A 47 -2.64 -7.07 -5.67
N SER A 48 -3.86 -7.25 -5.17
CA SER A 48 -4.12 -7.79 -3.84
C SER A 48 -5.41 -8.60 -3.81
N ALA A 49 -5.43 -9.67 -3.01
CA ALA A 49 -6.60 -10.50 -2.76
C ALA A 49 -6.66 -10.98 -1.30
N GLU A 50 -7.84 -11.42 -0.86
CA GLU A 50 -7.97 -12.12 0.42
C GLU A 50 -7.53 -13.59 0.29
N SER A 51 -6.89 -14.13 1.33
CA SER A 51 -6.46 -15.54 1.41
C SER A 51 -7.60 -16.53 1.64
N SER A 52 -8.85 -16.05 1.78
CA SER A 52 -10.04 -16.87 2.00
C SER A 52 -10.49 -17.64 0.76
N GLY A 53 -10.09 -17.21 -0.43
CA GLY A 53 -10.52 -17.84 -1.70
C GLY A 53 -9.60 -17.52 -2.87
N SER A 54 -9.96 -18.07 -4.03
CA SER A 54 -9.29 -17.76 -5.29
C SER A 54 -9.56 -16.30 -5.70
N CYS A 55 -8.58 -15.65 -6.31
CA CYS A 55 -8.74 -14.28 -6.79
C CYS A 55 -9.29 -14.28 -8.22
N GLN A 56 -10.44 -13.63 -8.39
CA GLN A 56 -11.04 -13.43 -9.70
C GLN A 56 -10.27 -12.36 -10.48
N VAL A 57 -9.88 -12.69 -11.71
CA VAL A 57 -9.24 -11.80 -12.68
C VAL A 57 -10.20 -11.63 -13.85
N ILE A 58 -10.60 -10.38 -14.12
CA ILE A 58 -11.59 -10.06 -15.15
C ILE A 58 -10.92 -9.20 -16.22
N VAL A 59 -11.08 -9.59 -17.47
CA VAL A 59 -10.75 -8.78 -18.65
C VAL A 59 -12.05 -8.50 -19.39
N ASN A 60 -12.39 -7.23 -19.52
CA ASN A 60 -13.53 -6.81 -20.35
C ASN A 60 -13.05 -6.71 -21.79
N LEU A 61 -13.73 -7.41 -22.69
CA LEU A 61 -13.47 -7.37 -24.11
C LEU A 61 -14.42 -6.38 -24.79
N PRO A 62 -13.95 -5.70 -25.85
CA PRO A 62 -14.83 -5.06 -26.81
C PRO A 62 -15.84 -6.07 -27.41
N PRO A 63 -17.08 -5.66 -27.72
CA PRO A 63 -18.09 -6.55 -28.31
C PRO A 63 -17.62 -7.29 -29.56
N GLU A 64 -16.75 -6.67 -30.36
CA GLU A 64 -16.21 -7.18 -31.62
C GLU A 64 -15.28 -8.40 -31.42
N LEU A 65 -14.66 -8.49 -30.24
CA LEU A 65 -13.75 -9.59 -29.87
C LEU A 65 -14.45 -10.71 -29.08
N SER A 66 -15.67 -10.44 -28.61
CA SER A 66 -16.45 -11.38 -27.81
C SER A 66 -16.75 -12.65 -28.62
N GLY A 67 -16.37 -13.81 -28.08
CA GLY A 67 -16.62 -15.13 -28.68
C GLY A 67 -15.56 -15.55 -29.70
N ARG A 68 -14.63 -14.65 -30.05
CA ARG A 68 -13.53 -14.90 -31.00
C ARG A 68 -12.17 -15.05 -30.32
N VAL A 69 -12.09 -14.67 -29.05
CA VAL A 69 -10.85 -14.59 -28.28
C VAL A 69 -10.93 -15.51 -27.07
N GLN A 70 -9.90 -16.32 -26.89
CA GLN A 70 -9.68 -17.13 -25.69
C GLN A 70 -8.70 -16.40 -24.77
N GLY A 71 -8.95 -16.44 -23.47
CA GLY A 71 -8.04 -15.89 -22.47
C GLY A 71 -7.30 -17.00 -21.72
N PHE A 72 -6.02 -16.80 -21.48
CA PHE A 72 -5.21 -17.68 -20.65
C PHE A 72 -4.53 -16.89 -19.55
N LEU A 73 -4.63 -17.43 -18.34
CA LEU A 73 -3.94 -16.92 -17.17
C LEU A 73 -2.73 -17.80 -16.90
N GLN A 74 -1.54 -17.24 -17.10
CA GLN A 74 -0.28 -17.94 -16.85
C GLN A 74 0.29 -17.43 -15.54
N PHE A 75 0.55 -18.29 -14.55
CA PHE A 75 0.99 -17.85 -13.22
C PHE A 75 2.00 -18.80 -12.56
N LYS A 76 2.77 -18.26 -11.62
CA LYS A 76 3.63 -19.03 -10.72
C LYS A 76 3.77 -18.34 -9.36
N ARG A 77 4.36 -19.06 -8.40
CA ARG A 77 4.73 -18.47 -7.12
C ARG A 77 5.87 -17.46 -7.32
N HIS A 78 5.76 -16.30 -6.67
CA HIS A 78 6.74 -15.21 -6.80
C HIS A 78 8.12 -15.65 -6.29
N LYS A 79 9.17 -15.30 -7.03
CA LYS A 79 10.58 -15.65 -6.72
C LYS A 79 10.82 -17.16 -6.49
N THR A 80 10.13 -18.01 -7.25
CA THR A 80 10.46 -19.44 -7.32
C THR A 80 10.83 -19.85 -8.74
N GLU A 81 11.57 -20.95 -8.83
CA GLU A 81 11.93 -21.61 -10.10
C GLU A 81 10.82 -22.55 -10.59
N ASN A 82 9.65 -22.54 -9.94
CA ASN A 82 8.53 -23.39 -10.33
C ASN A 82 8.10 -23.07 -11.77
N PRO A 83 7.66 -24.10 -12.52
CA PRO A 83 7.12 -23.89 -13.86
C PRO A 83 5.86 -23.03 -13.80
N TRP A 84 5.63 -22.29 -14.88
CA TRP A 84 4.41 -21.52 -15.08
C TRP A 84 3.22 -22.47 -15.29
N ASN A 85 2.16 -22.26 -14.52
CA ASN A 85 0.90 -22.94 -14.69
C ASN A 85 0.00 -22.11 -15.60
N ILE A 86 -0.79 -22.76 -16.45
CA ILE A 86 -1.70 -22.08 -17.39
C ILE A 86 -3.13 -22.51 -17.06
N LEU A 87 -4.01 -21.53 -16.91
CA LEU A 87 -5.44 -21.75 -16.72
C LEU A 87 -6.22 -21.03 -17.81
N ALA A 88 -7.13 -21.73 -18.48
CA ALA A 88 -8.07 -21.11 -19.39
C ALA A 88 -9.05 -20.22 -18.62
N MET A 89 -9.29 -19.02 -19.13
CA MET A 89 -10.31 -18.11 -18.65
C MET A 89 -11.66 -18.50 -19.25
N LYS A 90 -12.72 -18.46 -18.45
CA LYS A 90 -14.07 -18.71 -18.92
C LYS A 90 -14.64 -17.43 -19.52
N GLN A 91 -15.23 -17.54 -20.70
CA GLN A 91 -15.95 -16.43 -21.29
C GLN A 91 -17.37 -16.33 -20.72
N GLU A 92 -17.74 -15.13 -20.29
CA GLU A 92 -19.09 -14.75 -19.85
C GLU A 92 -19.46 -13.43 -20.52
N GLU A 93 -20.31 -13.50 -21.55
CA GLU A 93 -20.65 -12.35 -22.41
C GLU A 93 -19.38 -11.69 -22.97
N ASN A 94 -19.19 -10.40 -22.73
CA ASN A 94 -18.03 -9.61 -23.14
C ASN A 94 -16.91 -9.61 -22.09
N ARG A 95 -16.82 -10.66 -21.27
CA ARG A 95 -15.81 -10.76 -20.21
C ARG A 95 -15.10 -12.11 -20.26
N LEU A 96 -13.81 -12.08 -20.03
CA LEU A 96 -13.01 -13.26 -19.71
C LEU A 96 -12.74 -13.26 -18.21
N ILE A 97 -13.05 -14.38 -17.57
CA ILE A 97 -12.94 -14.56 -16.12
C ILE A 97 -12.00 -15.72 -15.82
N GLY A 98 -10.89 -15.40 -15.17
CA GLY A 98 -9.92 -16.37 -14.65
C GLY A 98 -9.88 -16.36 -13.13
N TYR A 99 -9.39 -17.44 -12.54
CA TYR A 99 -9.24 -17.56 -11.09
C TYR A 99 -7.81 -17.93 -10.72
N LEU A 100 -7.09 -17.00 -10.09
CA LEU A 100 -5.80 -17.27 -9.47
C LEU A 100 -6.03 -18.10 -8.18
N PRO A 101 -5.29 -19.20 -7.98
CA PRO A 101 -5.52 -20.06 -6.83
C PRO A 101 -5.21 -19.34 -5.52
N LYS A 102 -6.02 -19.61 -4.50
CA LYS A 102 -5.82 -19.09 -3.14
C LYS A 102 -4.37 -19.29 -2.68
N GLN A 103 -3.81 -18.27 -2.02
CA GLN A 103 -2.51 -18.38 -1.35
C GLN A 103 -2.64 -18.09 0.14
N PRO A 104 -1.75 -18.68 0.97
CA PRO A 104 -1.62 -18.28 2.37
C PRO A 104 -1.34 -16.77 2.51
N PRO A 105 -1.62 -16.17 3.67
CA PRO A 105 -1.26 -14.79 3.96
C PRO A 105 0.22 -14.51 3.67
N ALA A 106 0.51 -13.33 3.11
CA ALA A 106 1.83 -12.91 2.63
C ALA A 106 2.35 -13.67 1.39
N GLY A 107 1.63 -14.69 0.91
CA GLY A 107 1.90 -15.35 -0.36
C GLY A 107 1.74 -14.40 -1.54
N LYS A 108 2.66 -14.52 -2.52
CA LYS A 108 2.64 -13.74 -3.77
C LYS A 108 2.61 -14.67 -4.98
N LEU A 109 1.82 -14.29 -5.98
CA LEU A 109 1.87 -14.90 -7.31
C LEU A 109 2.31 -13.85 -8.33
N GLU A 110 3.08 -14.32 -9.31
CA GLU A 110 3.32 -13.62 -10.57
C GLU A 110 2.36 -14.18 -11.60
N TYR A 111 1.77 -13.33 -12.43
CA TYR A 111 0.90 -13.80 -13.50
C TYR A 111 0.93 -12.89 -14.72
N TYR A 112 0.75 -13.51 -15.87
CA TYR A 112 0.47 -12.90 -17.17
C TYR A 112 -0.96 -13.21 -17.57
N ILE A 113 -1.50 -12.35 -18.43
CA ILE A 113 -2.75 -12.62 -19.13
C ILE A 113 -2.45 -12.57 -20.61
N HIS A 114 -2.73 -13.68 -21.28
CA HIS A 114 -2.57 -13.82 -22.71
C HIS A 114 -3.94 -13.95 -23.35
N LEU A 115 -4.15 -13.22 -24.44
CA LEU A 115 -5.32 -13.33 -25.29
C LEU A 115 -4.90 -13.98 -26.59
N VAL A 116 -5.66 -14.99 -27.03
CA VAL A 116 -5.35 -15.80 -28.21
C VAL A 116 -6.57 -15.84 -29.13
N SER A 117 -6.34 -15.65 -30.43
CA SER A 117 -7.34 -15.83 -31.48
C SER A 117 -6.69 -16.44 -32.72
N GLY A 118 -7.00 -17.70 -33.03
CA GLY A 118 -6.33 -18.42 -34.10
C GLY A 118 -4.82 -18.55 -33.83
N SER A 119 -4.00 -17.95 -34.69
CA SER A 119 -2.53 -17.91 -34.56
C SER A 119 -1.98 -16.65 -33.89
N GLU A 120 -2.84 -15.66 -33.59
CA GLU A 120 -2.42 -14.41 -32.95
C GLU A 120 -2.51 -14.51 -31.43
N GLU A 121 -1.48 -14.04 -30.74
CA GLU A 121 -1.41 -13.96 -29.28
C GLU A 121 -0.91 -12.57 -28.85
N VAL A 122 -1.49 -12.04 -27.77
CA VAL A 122 -0.97 -10.84 -27.11
C VAL A 122 -0.97 -11.00 -25.60
N SER A 123 0.11 -10.56 -24.95
CA SER A 123 0.14 -10.42 -23.49
C SER A 123 -0.37 -9.05 -23.08
N LEU A 124 -1.45 -8.99 -22.29
CA LEU A 124 -1.95 -7.72 -21.75
C LEU A 124 -0.94 -7.07 -20.81
N THR A 125 -0.21 -7.89 -20.06
CA THR A 125 0.82 -7.48 -19.09
C THR A 125 2.15 -7.10 -19.73
N GLY A 126 2.33 -7.35 -21.03
CA GLY A 126 3.61 -7.14 -21.72
C GLY A 126 4.70 -8.05 -21.18
N GLU A 127 5.93 -7.52 -21.08
CA GLU A 127 7.10 -8.31 -20.66
C GLU A 127 7.13 -8.60 -19.15
N LYS A 128 6.54 -7.73 -18.32
CA LYS A 128 6.62 -7.83 -16.86
C LYS A 128 5.35 -8.45 -16.29
N PRO A 129 5.45 -9.48 -15.43
CA PRO A 129 4.27 -10.10 -14.86
C PRO A 129 3.60 -9.14 -13.88
N ALA A 130 2.27 -9.24 -13.79
CA ALA A 130 1.55 -8.66 -12.67
C ALA A 130 1.88 -9.45 -11.40
N VAL A 131 2.12 -8.75 -10.29
CA VAL A 131 2.36 -9.37 -8.98
C VAL A 131 1.14 -9.13 -8.09
N ILE A 132 0.55 -10.22 -7.59
CA ILE A 132 -0.55 -10.17 -6.62
C ILE A 132 -0.09 -10.68 -5.26
N ARG A 133 -0.46 -9.97 -4.19
CA ARG A 133 -0.23 -10.40 -2.80
C ARG A 133 -1.53 -10.76 -2.09
N PHE A 134 -1.53 -11.91 -1.43
CA PHE A 134 -2.64 -12.39 -0.63
C PHE A 134 -2.50 -11.95 0.84
N LYS A 135 -3.62 -11.58 1.45
CA LYS A 135 -3.71 -11.18 2.86
C LYS A 135 -4.91 -11.82 3.55
N GLY A 136 -4.81 -12.05 4.84
CA GLY A 136 -5.95 -12.39 5.68
C GLY A 136 -7.02 -11.28 5.69
N ARG A 137 -8.24 -11.67 6.09
CA ARG A 137 -9.35 -10.74 6.25
C ARG A 137 -9.12 -9.90 7.50
N VAL A 138 -9.10 -8.59 7.33
CA VAL A 138 -8.98 -7.63 8.44
C VAL A 138 -10.37 -7.09 8.74
N ALA A 139 -10.75 -7.07 10.01
CA ALA A 139 -12.03 -6.52 10.44
C ALA A 139 -12.16 -5.06 9.95
N PRO A 140 -13.24 -4.67 9.23
CA PRO A 140 -13.38 -3.32 8.68
C PRO A 140 -13.26 -2.22 9.73
N ALA A 141 -13.86 -2.42 10.91
CA ALA A 141 -13.79 -1.45 12.01
C ALA A 141 -12.34 -1.20 12.47
N VAL A 142 -11.52 -2.25 12.58
CA VAL A 142 -10.11 -2.15 12.97
C VAL A 142 -9.30 -1.43 11.88
N LEU A 143 -9.53 -1.78 10.61
CA LEU A 143 -8.84 -1.14 9.50
C LEU A 143 -9.19 0.35 9.40
N ILE A 144 -10.47 0.71 9.50
CA ILE A 144 -10.93 2.11 9.48
C ILE A 144 -10.34 2.87 10.66
N GLY A 145 -10.41 2.30 11.86
CA GLY A 145 -9.82 2.91 13.07
C GLY A 145 -8.32 3.15 12.92
N HIS A 146 -7.57 2.15 12.46
CA HIS A 146 -6.14 2.27 12.19
C HIS A 146 -5.86 3.40 11.20
N VAL A 147 -6.54 3.42 10.05
CA VAL A 147 -6.35 4.45 9.02
C VAL A 147 -6.61 5.85 9.59
N ILE A 148 -7.73 6.07 10.28
CA ILE A 148 -8.06 7.38 10.87
C ILE A 148 -6.95 7.84 11.82
N VAL A 149 -6.47 6.97 12.72
CA VAL A 149 -5.41 7.31 13.68
C VAL A 149 -4.10 7.64 12.96
N MET A 150 -3.71 6.90 11.92
CA MET A 150 -2.50 7.18 11.15
C MET A 150 -2.59 8.52 10.40
N PHE A 151 -3.74 8.84 9.82
CA PHE A 151 -3.97 10.14 9.17
C PHE A 151 -3.92 11.31 10.17
N LEU A 152 -4.50 11.13 11.36
CA LEU A 152 -4.39 12.12 12.43
C LEU A 152 -2.94 12.28 12.90
N ALA A 153 -2.20 11.18 13.06
CA ALA A 153 -0.78 11.21 13.43
C ALA A 153 0.03 12.01 12.40
N MET A 154 -0.21 11.77 11.11
CA MET A 154 0.46 12.48 10.02
C MET A 154 0.08 13.98 9.99
N LEU A 155 -1.20 14.30 10.15
CA LEU A 155 -1.67 15.68 10.20
C LEU A 155 -1.01 16.46 11.35
N PHE A 156 -0.99 15.86 12.54
CA PHE A 156 -0.36 16.47 13.72
C PHE A 156 1.17 16.56 13.57
N ALA A 157 1.82 15.59 12.90
CA ALA A 157 3.23 15.64 12.57
C ALA A 157 3.58 16.85 11.69
N VAL A 158 2.85 17.06 10.60
CA VAL A 158 3.05 18.22 9.72
C VAL A 158 2.77 19.51 10.48
N ARG A 159 1.67 19.56 11.24
CA ARG A 159 1.30 20.75 12.02
C ARG A 159 2.32 21.09 13.10
N SER A 160 2.93 20.08 13.73
CA SER A 160 4.03 20.24 14.70
C SER A 160 5.28 20.83 14.05
N GLY A 161 5.64 20.38 12.84
CA GLY A 161 6.75 20.95 12.08
C GLY A 161 6.52 22.42 11.71
N LEU A 162 5.32 22.75 11.23
CA LEU A 162 4.91 24.13 10.95
C LEU A 162 4.91 25.01 12.21
N ALA A 163 4.47 24.48 13.36
CA ALA A 163 4.54 25.17 14.64
C ALA A 163 6.00 25.44 15.07
N ALA A 164 6.89 24.48 14.82
CA ALA A 164 8.30 24.63 15.16
C ALA A 164 8.99 25.77 14.41
N LEU A 165 8.60 25.99 13.13
CA LEU A 165 9.07 27.11 12.31
C LEU A 165 8.54 28.47 12.78
N ASN A 166 7.33 28.52 13.35
CA ASN A 166 6.74 29.76 13.83
C ASN A 166 7.13 30.06 15.29
N ARG A 167 8.02 31.04 15.51
CA ARG A 167 8.47 31.44 16.86
C ARG A 167 7.35 31.85 17.83
N GLN A 168 6.18 32.21 17.32
CA GLN A 168 5.02 32.64 18.11
C GLN A 168 4.14 31.48 18.61
N GLU A 169 4.40 30.24 18.19
CA GLU A 169 3.66 29.06 18.63
C GLU A 169 4.51 28.12 19.47
N ASP A 170 3.88 27.46 20.45
CA ASP A 170 4.48 26.36 21.21
C ASP A 170 4.11 25.01 20.54
N PRO A 171 5.09 24.25 19.99
CA PRO A 171 4.84 22.96 19.36
C PRO A 171 4.66 21.80 20.36
N THR A 172 4.84 22.03 21.67
CA THR A 172 4.91 20.98 22.69
C THR A 172 3.68 20.08 22.68
N ARG A 173 2.48 20.68 22.73
CA ARG A 173 1.22 19.92 22.78
C ARG A 173 1.02 19.08 21.52
N LEU A 174 1.31 19.65 20.34
CA LEU A 174 1.19 18.95 19.06
C LEU A 174 2.19 17.79 18.95
N THR A 175 3.42 17.99 19.43
CA THR A 175 4.47 16.96 19.45
C THR A 175 4.07 15.77 20.31
N LYS A 176 3.53 16.02 21.51
CA LYS A 176 3.04 14.97 22.42
C LYS A 176 1.89 14.17 21.77
N TRP A 177 0.89 14.85 21.22
CA TRP A 177 -0.21 14.19 20.52
C TRP A 177 0.25 13.39 19.31
N THR A 178 1.21 13.93 18.55
CA THR A 178 1.80 13.21 17.40
C THR A 178 2.43 11.89 17.84
N ALA A 179 3.26 11.90 18.88
CA ALA A 179 3.90 10.70 19.39
C ALA A 179 2.87 9.66 19.90
N ILE A 180 1.86 10.11 20.64
CA ILE A 180 0.77 9.23 21.14
C ILE A 180 0.01 8.60 19.97
N LEU A 181 -0.38 9.40 18.97
CA LEU A 181 -1.12 8.91 17.80
C LEU A 181 -0.27 7.94 16.97
N PHE A 182 1.03 8.18 16.79
CA PHE A 182 1.91 7.21 16.14
C PHE A 182 2.05 5.91 16.94
N PHE A 183 2.04 5.99 18.27
CA PHE A 183 2.15 4.79 19.10
C PHE A 183 0.90 3.93 18.97
N ILE A 184 -0.26 4.55 19.14
CA ILE A 184 -1.55 3.88 19.00
C ILE A 184 -1.75 3.39 17.57
N GLY A 185 -1.51 4.24 16.57
CA GLY A 185 -1.71 3.91 15.17
C GLY A 185 -0.74 2.85 14.66
N GLY A 186 0.56 3.04 14.91
CA GLY A 186 1.62 2.21 14.35
C GLY A 186 1.87 0.92 15.13
N PHE A 187 2.00 1.01 16.46
CA PHE A 187 2.43 -0.13 17.28
C PHE A 187 1.28 -0.92 17.89
N ILE A 188 0.12 -0.29 18.14
CA ILE A 188 -1.05 -1.01 18.65
C ILE A 188 -1.92 -1.45 17.49
N LEU A 189 -2.59 -0.51 16.82
CA LEU A 189 -3.53 -0.81 15.74
C LEU A 189 -2.82 -1.41 14.52
N GLY A 190 -1.63 -0.91 14.17
CA GLY A 190 -0.81 -1.45 13.08
C GLY A 190 -0.43 -2.90 13.32
N ALA A 191 0.03 -3.24 14.53
CA ALA A 191 0.35 -4.62 14.89
C ALA A 191 -0.87 -5.55 14.86
N VAL A 192 -2.04 -5.07 15.28
CA VAL A 192 -3.30 -5.83 15.19
C VAL A 192 -3.68 -6.07 13.72
N VAL A 193 -3.61 -5.04 12.88
CA VAL A 193 -3.88 -5.17 11.43
C VAL A 193 -2.89 -6.15 10.80
N GLN A 194 -1.60 -6.08 11.15
CA GLN A 194 -0.56 -6.98 10.65
C GLN A 194 -0.82 -8.43 11.07
N LYS A 195 -1.24 -8.65 12.32
CA LYS A 195 -1.59 -9.98 12.83
C LYS A 195 -2.76 -10.58 12.06
N MET A 196 -3.80 -9.80 11.79
CA MET A 196 -4.96 -10.24 11.01
C MET A 196 -4.61 -10.49 9.54
N ALA A 197 -3.77 -9.63 8.96
CA ALA A 197 -3.44 -9.68 7.54
C ALA A 197 -2.38 -10.74 7.20
N PHE A 198 -1.41 -10.99 8.07
CA PHE A 198 -0.22 -11.80 7.77
C PHE A 198 0.19 -12.77 8.89
N GLY A 199 -0.52 -12.81 10.02
CA GLY A 199 -0.27 -13.76 11.10
C GLY A 199 0.84 -13.35 12.10
N VAL A 200 1.50 -12.21 11.88
CA VAL A 200 2.58 -11.68 12.73
C VAL A 200 2.24 -10.28 13.24
N PHE A 201 2.64 -9.95 14.47
CA PHE A 201 2.40 -8.61 15.05
C PHE A 201 3.38 -7.55 14.56
N TRP A 202 4.60 -7.97 14.21
CA TRP A 202 5.65 -7.09 13.73
C TRP A 202 6.55 -7.87 12.78
N SER A 203 6.88 -7.23 11.67
CA SER A 203 7.68 -7.82 10.58
C SER A 203 8.83 -6.91 10.14
N GLY A 204 8.98 -5.74 10.75
CA GLY A 204 10.09 -4.81 10.51
C GLY A 204 11.29 -5.05 11.42
N PHE A 205 12.31 -4.22 11.26
CA PHE A 205 13.50 -4.24 12.10
C PHE A 205 13.12 -4.12 13.60
N PRO A 206 13.81 -4.82 14.52
CA PRO A 206 14.91 -5.76 14.29
C PRO A 206 14.47 -7.21 13.99
N LEU A 207 13.18 -7.51 14.10
CA LEU A 207 12.67 -8.89 14.02
C LEU A 207 12.44 -9.37 12.58
N GLY A 208 12.39 -8.46 11.62
CA GLY A 208 12.22 -8.78 10.20
C GLY A 208 12.70 -7.66 9.27
N SER A 209 12.26 -7.74 8.02
CA SER A 209 12.70 -6.87 6.92
C SER A 209 11.57 -6.07 6.27
N ASP A 210 10.36 -6.09 6.83
CA ASP A 210 9.24 -5.29 6.33
C ASP A 210 9.57 -3.81 6.47
N LEU A 211 9.62 -3.14 5.33
CA LEU A 211 9.95 -1.73 5.24
C LEU A 211 8.87 -0.86 5.90
N THR A 212 7.61 -1.27 5.88
CA THR A 212 6.47 -0.49 6.41
C THR A 212 6.54 -0.37 7.93
N ASP A 213 6.80 -1.48 8.60
CA ASP A 213 6.98 -1.53 10.06
C ASP A 213 8.26 -0.77 10.45
N THR A 214 9.36 -1.00 9.72
CA THR A 214 10.65 -0.33 9.97
C THR A 214 10.55 1.18 9.84
N LYS A 215 9.87 1.68 8.81
CA LYS A 215 9.55 3.10 8.62
C LYS A 215 8.77 3.70 9.78
N THR A 216 7.77 2.97 10.26
CA THR A 216 6.95 3.38 11.41
C THR A 216 7.79 3.48 12.68
N LEU A 217 8.72 2.54 12.88
CA LEU A 217 9.70 2.60 13.96
C LEU A 217 10.62 3.82 13.85
N VAL A 218 11.20 4.08 12.67
CA VAL A 218 12.06 5.26 12.46
C VAL A 218 11.31 6.56 12.76
N ALA A 219 10.07 6.70 12.27
CA ALA A 219 9.24 7.87 12.56
C ALA A 219 8.99 8.00 14.08
N MET A 220 8.65 6.91 14.77
CA MET A 220 8.44 6.89 16.21
C MET A 220 9.70 7.30 16.98
N LEU A 221 10.86 6.74 16.64
CA LEU A 221 12.13 7.09 17.29
C LEU A 221 12.46 8.56 17.12
N ALA A 222 12.17 9.14 15.95
CA ALA A 222 12.34 10.58 15.72
C ALA A 222 11.43 11.42 16.63
N TRP A 223 10.16 11.02 16.83
CA TRP A 223 9.25 11.70 17.76
C TRP A 223 9.65 11.54 19.23
N ILE A 224 10.15 10.36 19.63
CA ILE A 224 10.70 10.14 20.97
C ILE A 224 11.93 11.04 21.18
N ALA A 225 12.83 11.12 20.20
CA ALA A 225 14.00 12.00 20.27
C ALA A 225 13.58 13.48 20.36
N ALA A 226 12.55 13.89 19.61
CA ALA A 226 11.99 15.24 19.70
C ALA A 226 11.46 15.55 21.10
N LEU A 227 10.71 14.63 21.71
CA LEU A 227 10.24 14.79 23.09
C LEU A 227 11.40 14.79 24.10
N ALA A 228 12.39 13.91 23.92
CA ALA A 228 13.56 13.80 24.79
C ALA A 228 14.51 15.00 24.69
N SER A 229 14.49 15.75 23.58
CA SER A 229 15.34 16.94 23.39
C SER A 229 15.10 18.03 24.43
N GLY A 230 13.91 18.02 25.06
CA GLY A 230 13.50 18.90 26.15
C GLY A 230 13.15 18.10 27.41
N ARG A 231 13.90 17.06 27.78
CA ARG A 231 13.62 16.16 28.94
C ARG A 231 13.12 16.84 30.24
N ARG A 232 13.42 18.13 30.46
CA ARG A 232 12.93 18.94 31.60
C ARG A 232 12.28 20.27 31.20
N THR A 233 12.15 20.54 29.91
CA THR A 233 11.69 21.82 29.34
C THR A 233 10.80 21.55 28.11
N GLN A 234 10.52 22.57 27.30
CA GLN A 234 9.79 22.34 26.05
C GLN A 234 10.69 21.62 25.02
N PRO A 235 10.14 20.70 24.19
CA PRO A 235 10.84 20.10 23.07
C PRO A 235 11.54 21.16 22.22
N LYS A 236 12.82 20.94 21.91
CA LYS A 236 13.60 21.84 21.08
C LYS A 236 13.00 21.86 19.67
N ARG A 237 12.66 23.06 19.18
CA ARG A 237 12.02 23.27 17.87
C ARG A 237 12.74 22.57 16.71
N GLY A 238 14.08 22.60 16.70
CA GLY A 238 14.88 21.95 15.66
C GLY A 238 14.64 20.43 15.59
N TRP A 239 14.46 19.77 16.73
CA TRP A 239 14.16 18.33 16.78
C TRP A 239 12.73 18.03 16.36
N VAL A 240 11.77 18.87 16.72
CA VAL A 240 10.37 18.74 16.26
C VAL A 240 10.28 18.89 14.74
N LEU A 241 10.99 19.88 14.19
CA LEU A 241 11.06 20.07 12.74
C LEU A 241 11.71 18.86 12.06
N ALA A 242 12.84 18.37 12.58
CA ALA A 242 13.51 17.18 12.04
C ALA A 242 12.59 15.95 12.07
N ALA A 243 11.88 15.69 13.17
CA ALA A 243 10.94 14.57 13.28
C ALA A 243 9.77 14.70 12.29
N SER A 244 9.25 15.91 12.09
CA SER A 244 8.21 16.20 11.09
C SER A 244 8.69 15.91 9.66
N VAL A 245 9.90 16.35 9.32
CA VAL A 245 10.51 16.09 8.00
C VAL A 245 10.78 14.60 7.81
N ILE A 246 11.37 13.92 8.80
CA ILE A 246 11.59 12.47 8.76
C ILE A 246 10.27 11.72 8.53
N THR A 247 9.22 12.14 9.25
CA THR A 247 7.89 11.57 9.06
C THR A 247 7.43 11.74 7.61
N LEU A 248 7.48 12.95 7.06
CA LEU A 248 7.10 13.19 5.67
C LEU A 248 7.91 12.34 4.68
N LEU A 249 9.23 12.27 4.85
CA LEU A 249 10.11 11.46 4.01
C LEU A 249 9.74 9.97 4.07
N VAL A 250 9.48 9.44 5.26
CA VAL A 250 9.01 8.06 5.46
C VAL A 250 7.73 7.78 4.67
N TYR A 251 6.80 8.72 4.69
CA TYR A 251 5.50 8.64 3.99
C TYR A 251 5.56 8.91 2.48
N LEU A 252 6.66 9.47 1.98
CA LEU A 252 6.93 9.61 0.54
C LEU A 252 7.51 8.34 -0.08
N ILE A 253 8.02 7.42 0.73
CA ILE A 253 8.43 6.10 0.23
C ILE A 253 7.18 5.23 0.14
N PRO A 254 6.78 4.73 -1.05
CA PRO A 254 5.50 4.05 -1.23
C PRO A 254 5.26 2.94 -0.21
N HIS A 255 4.05 2.90 0.35
CA HIS A 255 3.66 1.94 1.37
C HIS A 255 3.76 0.52 0.84
N SER A 256 4.18 -0.42 1.68
CA SER A 256 4.25 -1.84 1.32
C SER A 256 5.21 -2.21 0.17
N LEU A 257 6.05 -1.30 -0.33
CA LEU A 257 7.28 -1.70 -1.03
C LEU A 257 8.10 -2.53 -0.06
N PHE A 258 8.39 -3.79 -0.41
CA PHE A 258 9.01 -4.76 0.51
C PHE A 258 8.22 -5.00 1.81
N GLY A 259 6.89 -4.98 1.73
CA GLY A 259 6.04 -5.46 2.81
C GLY A 259 6.15 -6.98 3.03
N SER A 260 5.60 -7.47 4.14
CA SER A 260 5.55 -8.89 4.52
C SER A 260 5.33 -9.82 3.32
N GLU A 261 6.25 -10.77 3.18
CA GLU A 261 6.37 -11.70 2.06
C GLU A 261 6.65 -13.10 2.60
N LEU A 262 5.83 -14.06 2.18
CA LEU A 262 6.07 -15.47 2.46
C LEU A 262 7.22 -15.96 1.57
N LYS A 263 8.24 -16.52 2.19
CA LYS A 263 9.30 -17.26 1.49
C LYS A 263 8.84 -18.71 1.35
N TRP A 264 8.82 -19.19 0.11
CA TRP A 264 8.44 -20.55 -0.24
C TRP A 264 9.58 -21.54 0.00
#